data_AF-A0A3M7TR73-F1
#
_entry.id   AF-A0A3M7TR73-F1
#
_cell.length_a   1.000
_cell.length_b   1.000
_cell.length_c   1.000
_cell.angle_alpha   90.00
_cell.angle_beta   90.00
_cell.angle_gamma   90.00
#
_symmetry.space_group_name_H-M   'P 1'
#
loop_
_entity.id
_entity.type
_entity.pdbx_description
1 polymer ?
#
loop_
_entity_poly.entity_id
_entity_poly.type
_entity_poly.pdbx_seq_one_letter_code
_entity_poly.pdbx_strand_id
1 'polypeptide(L)'
;MNVSGNAMRRYLKSLITSGWLEERENPYQKWDHTRQYRVKLAKIQDDLVKIGYYLADYRIDMTTLGLSGDRQKGDSAVHNGDTARSSDGSNGHSDGTIPESTTEITTDKIPFVDIVDYLNEKTESKYKATTRKTKELIKARWTEGHRLEDFKTVIDHKSEEWLMDPKMSMFLRPTTLFGTNFEAYLNRKAQPAHRDYEFEKLLKELE
;
A
#
# COMPACT_ATOMS: atom_id res chain seq x y z
N MET A 1 4.25 -24.82 8.11
CA MET A 1 4.37 -25.51 6.80
C MET A 1 5.68 -25.08 6.15
N ASN A 2 6.58 -26.01 5.85
CA ASN A 2 7.89 -25.71 5.25
C ASN A 2 7.82 -25.81 3.72
N VAL A 3 7.06 -24.92 3.08
CA VAL A 3 6.84 -24.92 1.62
C VAL A 3 7.55 -23.71 1.03
N SER A 4 8.34 -23.93 -0.04
CA SER A 4 9.05 -22.84 -0.70
C SER A 4 8.07 -21.83 -1.32
N GLY A 5 8.44 -20.54 -1.36
CA GLY A 5 7.57 -19.49 -1.91
C GLY A 5 7.11 -19.76 -3.35
N ASN A 6 7.95 -20.42 -4.15
CA ASN A 6 7.59 -20.82 -5.50
C ASN A 6 6.58 -21.97 -5.53
N ALA A 7 6.71 -22.97 -4.65
CA ALA A 7 5.72 -24.04 -4.53
C ALA A 7 4.37 -23.50 -4.03
N MET A 8 4.39 -22.60 -3.04
CA MET A 8 3.18 -21.95 -2.54
C MET A 8 2.46 -21.15 -3.64
N ARG A 9 3.20 -20.39 -4.46
CA ARG A 9 2.62 -19.66 -5.60
C ARG A 9 1.95 -20.60 -6.62
N ARG A 10 2.53 -21.78 -6.86
CA ARG A 10 1.93 -22.80 -7.75
C ARG A 10 0.62 -23.34 -7.17
N TYR A 11 0.58 -23.64 -5.87
CA TYR A 11 -0.64 -24.11 -5.20
C TYR A 11 -1.74 -23.06 -5.20
N LEU A 12 -1.40 -21.80 -4.91
CA LEU A 12 -2.36 -20.70 -4.97
C LEU A 12 -2.93 -20.56 -6.39
N LYS A 13 -2.09 -20.67 -7.42
CA LYS A 13 -2.53 -20.63 -8.82
C LYS A 13 -3.52 -21.76 -9.16
N SER A 14 -3.27 -22.99 -8.70
CA SER A 14 -4.22 -24.10 -8.93
C SER A 14 -5.56 -23.89 -8.24
N LEU A 15 -5.57 -23.29 -7.04
CA LEU A 15 -6.81 -22.96 -6.33
C LEU A 15 -7.61 -21.86 -7.02
N ILE A 16 -6.92 -20.88 -7.63
CA ILE A 16 -7.56 -19.82 -8.43
C ILE A 16 -8.16 -20.42 -9.70
N THR A 17 -7.42 -21.26 -10.43
CA THR A 17 -7.92 -21.94 -11.64
C THR A 17 -9.14 -22.80 -11.34
N SER A 18 -9.20 -23.42 -10.16
CA SER A 18 -10.35 -24.22 -9.71
C SER A 18 -11.54 -23.37 -9.22
N GLY A 19 -11.38 -22.05 -9.12
CA GLY A 19 -12.42 -21.13 -8.67
C GLY A 19 -12.64 -21.09 -7.15
N TRP A 20 -11.77 -21.72 -6.36
CA TRP A 20 -11.87 -21.77 -4.89
C TRP A 20 -11.22 -20.55 -4.22
N LEU A 21 -10.41 -19.80 -4.95
CA LEU A 21 -9.68 -18.63 -4.47
C LEU A 21 -9.78 -17.49 -5.49
N GLU A 22 -10.04 -16.28 -5.02
CA GLU A 22 -9.91 -15.07 -5.83
C GLU A 22 -8.57 -14.41 -5.57
N GLU A 23 -7.96 -13.86 -6.62
CA GLU A 23 -6.76 -13.04 -6.55
C GLU A 23 -7.11 -11.60 -6.88
N ARG A 24 -6.64 -10.68 -6.04
CA ARG A 24 -6.76 -9.23 -6.26
C ARG A 24 -5.49 -8.53 -5.79
N GLU A 25 -5.25 -7.34 -6.33
CA GLU A 25 -4.28 -6.41 -5.76
C GLU A 25 -4.90 -5.70 -4.56
N ASN A 26 -4.08 -5.28 -3.59
CA ASN A 26 -4.57 -4.60 -2.39
C ASN A 26 -5.36 -3.34 -2.80
N PRO A 27 -6.71 -3.32 -2.62
CA PRO A 27 -7.53 -2.25 -3.18
C PRO A 27 -7.42 -0.94 -2.40
N TYR A 28 -6.86 -0.97 -1.20
CA TYR A 28 -6.83 0.19 -0.29
C TYR A 28 -5.64 1.12 -0.56
N GLN A 29 -4.56 0.64 -1.19
CA GLN A 29 -3.32 1.41 -1.38
C GLN A 29 -2.78 1.23 -2.80
N LYS A 30 -2.83 2.30 -3.61
CA LYS A 30 -2.48 2.28 -5.05
C LYS A 30 -1.04 1.87 -5.37
N TRP A 31 -0.12 1.99 -4.40
CA TRP A 31 1.29 1.62 -4.54
C TRP A 31 1.61 0.26 -3.91
N ASP A 32 0.65 -0.36 -3.22
CA ASP A 32 0.80 -1.66 -2.61
C ASP A 32 0.29 -2.76 -3.54
N HIS A 33 1.19 -3.32 -4.34
CA HIS A 33 0.90 -4.45 -5.21
C HIS A 33 0.91 -5.81 -4.47
N THR A 34 0.77 -5.81 -3.15
CA THR A 34 0.61 -7.05 -2.39
C THR A 34 -0.64 -7.77 -2.88
N ARG A 35 -0.44 -8.99 -3.40
CA ARG A 35 -1.52 -9.88 -3.82
C ARG A 35 -2.29 -10.36 -2.60
N GLN A 36 -3.59 -10.09 -2.59
CA GLN A 36 -4.51 -10.62 -1.59
C GLN A 36 -5.32 -11.76 -2.20
N TYR A 37 -5.48 -12.80 -1.42
CA TYR A 37 -6.26 -13.97 -1.80
C TYR A 37 -7.51 -14.06 -0.95
N ARG A 38 -8.67 -14.29 -1.57
CA ARG A 38 -9.95 -14.42 -0.87
C ARG A 38 -10.57 -15.79 -1.15
N VAL A 39 -10.88 -16.51 -0.09
CA VAL A 39 -11.45 -17.86 -0.17
C VAL A 39 -12.93 -17.78 -0.58
N LYS A 40 -13.30 -18.49 -1.65
CA LYS A 40 -14.69 -18.63 -2.10
C LYS A 40 -15.38 -19.77 -1.37
N LEU A 41 -15.76 -19.50 -0.14
CA LEU A 41 -16.27 -20.52 0.78
C LEU A 41 -17.53 -21.23 0.26
N ALA A 42 -18.46 -20.48 -0.36
CA ALA A 42 -19.67 -21.05 -0.96
C ALA A 42 -19.37 -22.07 -2.08
N LYS A 43 -18.39 -21.76 -2.93
CA LYS A 43 -17.97 -22.64 -4.03
C LYS A 43 -17.28 -23.90 -3.51
N ILE A 44 -16.41 -23.73 -2.50
CA ILE A 44 -15.74 -24.85 -1.83
C ILE A 44 -16.79 -25.76 -1.19
N GLN A 45 -17.77 -25.22 -0.49
CA GLN A 45 -18.83 -26.01 0.13
C GLN A 45 -19.68 -26.77 -0.90
N ASP A 46 -20.09 -26.11 -2.00
CA ASP A 46 -20.81 -26.75 -3.10
C ASP A 46 -20.02 -27.91 -3.73
N ASP A 47 -18.72 -27.70 -3.97
CA ASP A 47 -17.87 -28.75 -4.53
C ASP A 47 -17.58 -29.88 -3.55
N LEU A 48 -17.41 -29.57 -2.25
CA LEU A 48 -17.26 -30.57 -1.19
C LEU A 48 -18.51 -31.44 -1.06
N VAL A 49 -19.70 -30.84 -1.08
CA VAL A 49 -20.97 -31.57 -0.98
C VAL A 49 -21.13 -32.55 -2.14
N LYS A 50 -20.76 -32.15 -3.37
CA LYS A 50 -20.79 -33.05 -4.54
C LYS A 50 -19.90 -34.28 -4.39
N ILE A 51 -18.80 -34.16 -3.65
CA ILE A 51 -17.89 -35.28 -3.38
C ILE A 51 -18.21 -35.99 -2.04
N GLY A 52 -19.29 -35.62 -1.37
CA GLY A 52 -19.77 -36.26 -0.14
C GLY A 52 -19.09 -35.77 1.15
N TYR A 53 -18.43 -34.61 1.11
CA TYR A 53 -17.75 -34.00 2.24
C TYR A 53 -18.42 -32.68 2.64
N TYR A 54 -18.20 -32.23 3.87
CA TYR A 54 -18.64 -30.92 4.35
C TYR A 54 -17.54 -30.30 5.21
N LEU A 55 -17.44 -28.97 5.21
CA LEU A 55 -16.46 -28.26 6.02
C LEU A 55 -16.97 -28.14 7.47
N ALA A 56 -16.43 -28.95 8.38
CA ALA A 56 -16.71 -28.83 9.81
C ALA A 56 -16.14 -27.50 10.36
N ASP A 57 -16.80 -26.94 11.37
CA ASP A 57 -16.40 -25.73 12.11
C ASP A 57 -16.54 -24.37 11.40
N TYR A 58 -17.02 -24.34 10.15
CA TYR A 58 -17.47 -23.10 9.50
C TYR A 58 -18.99 -23.03 9.52
N ARG A 59 -19.57 -22.33 10.51
CA ARG A 59 -21.01 -22.07 10.59
C ARG A 59 -21.44 -21.13 9.46
N ILE A 60 -21.87 -21.69 8.34
CA ILE A 60 -22.61 -20.98 7.31
C ILE A 60 -24.05 -21.47 7.41
N ASP A 61 -24.98 -20.56 7.74
CA ASP A 61 -26.40 -20.89 7.69
C ASP A 61 -26.76 -21.25 6.24
N MET A 62 -27.08 -22.53 6.06
CA MET A 62 -27.48 -23.17 4.80
C MET A 62 -28.73 -22.50 4.17
N THR A 63 -29.42 -21.65 4.94
CA THR A 63 -30.53 -20.78 4.52
C THR A 63 -30.13 -19.74 3.47
N THR A 64 -28.86 -19.33 3.40
CA THR A 64 -28.37 -18.31 2.44
C THR A 64 -28.05 -18.85 1.05
N LEU A 65 -28.02 -20.18 0.87
CA LEU A 65 -27.63 -20.85 -0.37
C LEU A 65 -28.80 -21.24 -1.29
N GLY A 66 -30.02 -20.74 -1.02
CA GLY A 66 -31.06 -20.61 -2.03
C GLY A 66 -31.41 -21.88 -2.81
N LEU A 67 -31.64 -23.01 -2.13
CA LEU A 67 -32.21 -24.21 -2.74
C LEU A 67 -33.67 -24.38 -2.30
N SER A 68 -34.57 -23.62 -2.94
CA SER A 68 -35.99 -23.95 -3.10
C SER A 68 -36.37 -23.59 -4.55
N GLY A 69 -36.86 -24.59 -5.29
CA GLY A 69 -36.98 -24.57 -6.75
C GLY A 69 -38.13 -23.78 -7.37
N ASP A 70 -37.97 -23.62 -8.68
CA ASP A 70 -38.94 -23.48 -9.79
C ASP A 70 -40.03 -22.40 -9.75
N ARG A 71 -39.91 -21.43 -10.67
CA ARG A 71 -40.95 -21.18 -11.68
C ARG A 71 -40.43 -20.47 -12.93
N GLN A 72 -40.83 -21.03 -14.07
CA GLN A 72 -40.45 -20.70 -15.44
C GLN A 72 -41.42 -19.68 -16.08
N LYS A 73 -40.85 -18.85 -16.97
CA LYS A 73 -41.33 -18.54 -18.34
C LYS A 73 -42.09 -17.22 -18.64
N GLY A 74 -41.49 -16.49 -19.60
CA GLY A 74 -42.14 -15.87 -20.78
C GLY A 74 -42.27 -14.35 -20.70
N ASP A 75 -42.15 -13.55 -21.76
CA ASP A 75 -41.71 -13.66 -23.16
C ASP A 75 -41.79 -12.23 -23.76
N SER A 76 -41.17 -12.02 -24.94
CA SER A 76 -41.32 -10.89 -25.91
C SER A 76 -40.36 -9.70 -25.72
N ALA A 77 -39.36 -9.49 -26.60
CA ALA A 77 -39.41 -8.91 -27.97
C ALA A 77 -40.03 -7.49 -27.96
N VAL A 78 -39.46 -6.43 -28.56
CA VAL A 78 -39.18 -6.25 -30.00
C VAL A 78 -38.25 -5.04 -30.27
N HIS A 79 -37.38 -5.18 -31.29
CA HIS A 79 -36.92 -4.22 -32.34
C HIS A 79 -36.32 -2.84 -31.96
N ASN A 80 -35.07 -2.53 -32.34
CA ASN A 80 -34.45 -2.26 -33.66
C ASN A 80 -34.43 -0.77 -34.02
N GLY A 81 -33.27 -0.27 -34.45
CA GLY A 81 -33.13 1.05 -35.03
C GLY A 81 -31.66 1.44 -35.24
N ASP A 82 -31.10 1.01 -36.36
CA ASP A 82 -29.82 1.41 -36.93
C ASP A 82 -29.65 2.92 -37.07
N THR A 83 -28.41 3.40 -37.18
CA THR A 83 -27.89 4.12 -38.38
C THR A 83 -26.59 4.89 -38.05
N ALA A 84 -25.50 4.47 -38.71
CA ALA A 84 -24.48 5.24 -39.45
C ALA A 84 -24.05 6.65 -38.93
N ARG A 85 -22.84 7.21 -39.14
CA ARG A 85 -21.63 6.94 -39.91
C ARG A 85 -20.74 8.19 -39.68
N SER A 86 -19.42 8.04 -39.82
CA SER A 86 -18.46 9.09 -40.23
C SER A 86 -18.20 10.22 -39.21
N SER A 87 -17.07 10.93 -39.18
CA SER A 87 -15.69 10.78 -39.68
C SER A 87 -14.97 12.06 -39.25
N ASP A 88 -13.67 11.96 -38.99
CA ASP A 88 -12.66 12.98 -39.30
C ASP A 88 -12.51 14.23 -38.40
N GLY A 89 -11.26 14.70 -38.27
CA GLY A 89 -10.97 16.12 -38.01
C GLY A 89 -10.26 16.52 -36.70
N SER A 90 -9.02 16.08 -36.51
CA SER A 90 -7.81 16.91 -36.24
C SER A 90 -7.79 18.14 -35.30
N ASN A 91 -6.75 18.11 -34.46
CA ASN A 91 -5.76 19.16 -34.12
C ASN A 91 -5.98 20.15 -32.97
N GLY A 92 -4.98 20.20 -32.08
CA GLY A 92 -4.80 21.23 -31.05
C GLY A 92 -3.39 21.17 -30.45
N HIS A 93 -2.48 21.96 -31.01
CA HIS A 93 -1.16 22.28 -30.47
C HIS A 93 -1.28 23.15 -29.21
N SER A 94 -0.39 22.96 -28.24
CA SER A 94 0.38 24.09 -27.69
C SER A 94 1.65 23.62 -27.00
N ASP A 95 2.75 24.09 -27.57
CA ASP A 95 4.08 24.23 -27.00
C ASP A 95 4.07 24.89 -25.61
N GLY A 96 5.09 24.57 -24.81
CA GLY A 96 5.25 25.04 -23.45
C GLY A 96 6.61 24.64 -22.88
N THR A 97 7.67 24.87 -23.66
CA THR A 97 9.04 25.00 -23.13
C THR A 97 9.13 26.21 -22.20
N ILE A 98 10.16 26.25 -21.34
CA ILE A 98 10.75 27.40 -20.59
C ILE A 98 10.40 27.41 -19.08
N PRO A 99 11.30 27.81 -18.13
CA PRO A 99 12.77 27.91 -18.16
C PRO A 99 13.49 27.27 -16.95
N GLU A 100 14.80 27.11 -17.14
CA GLU A 100 15.85 27.29 -16.13
C GLU A 100 15.61 28.54 -15.25
N SER A 101 15.44 28.37 -13.94
CA SER A 101 15.55 29.48 -12.99
C SER A 101 16.62 29.16 -11.96
N THR A 102 17.83 29.56 -12.33
CA THR A 102 18.98 29.75 -11.46
C THR A 102 18.59 30.75 -10.38
N THR A 103 18.24 30.25 -9.20
CA THR A 103 18.20 31.07 -7.99
C THR A 103 19.48 30.82 -7.21
N GLU A 104 20.30 31.87 -7.17
CA GLU A 104 21.46 32.00 -6.32
C GLU A 104 21.07 31.69 -4.88
N ILE A 105 21.65 30.62 -4.32
CA ILE A 105 21.52 30.31 -2.90
C ILE A 105 22.89 30.54 -2.29
N THR A 106 22.93 31.55 -1.43
CA THR A 106 23.93 31.80 -0.41
C THR A 106 24.56 30.50 0.11
N THR A 107 25.89 30.52 0.23
CA THR A 107 26.78 29.39 0.56
C THR A 107 26.58 28.84 1.99
N ASP A 108 25.36 28.49 2.37
CA ASP A 108 25.11 27.64 3.52
C ASP A 108 25.46 26.21 3.11
N LYS A 109 26.64 25.77 3.54
CA LYS A 109 27.09 24.39 3.33
C LYS A 109 26.06 23.43 3.92
N ILE A 110 25.43 22.63 3.06
CA ILE A 110 24.45 21.64 3.48
C ILE A 110 25.13 20.59 4.38
N PRO A 111 24.63 20.38 5.63
CA PRO A 111 25.20 19.45 6.59
C PRO A 111 24.79 17.99 6.28
N PHE A 112 25.30 17.44 5.17
CA PHE A 112 24.96 16.08 4.74
C PHE A 112 25.38 15.01 5.76
N VAL A 113 26.51 15.22 6.44
CA VAL A 113 27.07 14.27 7.40
C VAL A 113 26.17 14.22 8.63
N ASP A 114 25.87 15.37 9.23
CA ASP A 114 25.06 15.46 10.44
C ASP A 114 23.67 14.83 10.28
N ILE A 115 23.01 15.05 9.12
CA ILE A 115 21.70 14.46 8.83
C ILE A 115 21.76 12.92 8.75
N VAL A 116 22.79 12.40 8.08
CA VAL A 116 22.91 10.94 7.85
C VAL A 116 23.42 10.23 9.09
N ASP A 117 24.31 10.86 9.84
CA ASP A 117 24.81 10.31 11.11
C ASP A 117 23.69 10.25 12.14
N TYR A 118 22.84 11.27 12.22
CA TYR A 118 21.66 11.23 13.08
C TYR A 118 20.67 10.10 12.70
N LEU A 119 20.45 9.89 11.40
CA LEU A 119 19.64 8.77 10.93
C LEU A 119 20.26 7.43 11.36
N ASN A 120 21.57 7.27 11.17
CA ASN A 120 22.29 6.05 11.53
C ASN A 120 22.22 5.77 13.02
N GLU A 121 22.42 6.79 13.86
CA GLU A 121 22.31 6.71 15.32
C GLU A 121 20.90 6.26 15.75
N LYS A 122 19.85 6.87 15.20
CA LYS A 122 18.46 6.58 15.59
C LYS A 122 17.94 5.23 15.12
N THR A 123 18.51 4.67 14.06
CA THR A 123 17.99 3.48 13.39
C THR A 123 18.97 2.30 13.40
N GLU A 124 20.07 2.44 14.14
CA GLU A 124 21.19 1.48 14.19
C GLU A 124 21.69 1.07 12.79
N SER A 125 21.65 2.00 11.84
CA SER A 125 21.98 1.79 10.44
C SER A 125 23.34 2.37 10.06
N LYS A 126 23.79 2.13 8.82
CA LYS A 126 25.15 2.46 8.34
C LYS A 126 25.12 3.12 6.96
N TYR A 127 24.17 4.02 6.73
CA TYR A 127 24.10 4.80 5.49
C TYR A 127 25.28 5.76 5.36
N LYS A 128 25.70 6.02 4.12
CA LYS A 128 26.83 6.92 3.82
C LYS A 128 26.33 8.27 3.34
N ALA A 129 26.80 9.35 3.98
CA ALA A 129 26.56 10.73 3.53
C ALA A 129 27.15 11.03 2.15
N THR A 130 28.09 10.21 1.67
CA THR A 130 28.71 10.34 0.34
C THR A 130 27.81 9.86 -0.80
N THR A 131 26.77 9.08 -0.50
CA THR A 131 25.89 8.47 -1.51
C THR A 131 25.18 9.53 -2.35
N ARG A 132 25.32 9.46 -3.68
CA ARG A 132 24.74 10.44 -4.62
C ARG A 132 23.24 10.66 -4.39
N LYS A 133 22.45 9.58 -4.36
CA LYS A 133 20.99 9.66 -4.20
C LYS A 133 20.57 10.29 -2.87
N THR A 134 21.28 10.01 -1.78
CA THR A 134 21.04 10.64 -0.47
C THR A 134 21.31 12.13 -0.52
N LYS A 135 22.43 12.55 -1.13
CA LYS A 135 22.75 13.97 -1.32
C LYS A 135 21.73 14.70 -2.19
N GLU A 136 21.28 14.08 -3.28
CA GLU A 136 20.26 14.65 -4.17
C GLU A 136 18.96 14.93 -3.41
N LEU A 137 18.49 13.97 -2.61
CA LEU A 137 17.27 14.13 -1.82
C LEU A 137 17.42 15.20 -0.73
N ILE A 138 18.52 15.18 0.02
CA ILE A 138 18.79 16.20 1.04
C ILE A 138 18.88 17.59 0.40
N LYS A 139 19.58 17.71 -0.73
CA LYS A 139 19.71 18.97 -1.46
C LYS A 139 18.35 19.46 -1.95
N ALA A 140 17.51 18.60 -2.50
CA ALA A 140 16.16 18.96 -2.94
C ALA A 140 15.33 19.56 -1.79
N ARG A 141 15.32 18.92 -0.61
CA ARG A 141 14.61 19.45 0.57
C ARG A 141 15.24 20.74 1.10
N TRP A 142 16.57 20.85 1.03
CA TRP A 142 17.27 22.07 1.43
C TRP A 142 16.90 23.27 0.54
N THR A 143 16.80 23.04 -0.77
CA THR A 143 16.37 24.06 -1.76
C THR A 143 14.90 24.43 -1.60
N GLU A 144 14.06 23.51 -1.11
CA GLU A 144 12.66 23.79 -0.75
C GLU A 144 12.50 24.63 0.53
N GLY A 145 13.59 24.87 1.27
CA GLY A 145 13.59 25.70 2.48
C GLY A 145 13.74 24.93 3.79
N HIS A 146 13.78 23.59 3.75
CA HIS A 146 13.97 22.78 4.95
C HIS A 146 15.39 22.90 5.51
N ARG A 147 15.51 22.76 6.82
CA ARG A 147 16.78 22.86 7.56
C ARG A 147 17.01 21.64 8.42
N LEU A 148 18.22 21.55 8.99
CA LEU A 148 18.70 20.39 9.75
C LEU A 148 17.67 19.85 10.77
N GLU A 149 17.02 20.73 11.51
CA GLU A 149 16.04 20.36 12.53
C GLU A 149 14.79 19.69 11.94
N ASP A 150 14.37 20.05 10.72
CA ASP A 150 13.26 19.38 10.03
C ASP A 150 13.63 17.94 9.69
N PHE A 151 14.87 17.70 9.24
CA PHE A 151 15.34 16.34 8.94
C PHE A 151 15.37 15.49 10.20
N LYS A 152 15.87 16.02 11.32
CA LYS A 152 15.87 15.32 12.60
C LYS A 152 14.46 14.98 13.05
N THR A 153 13.54 15.93 12.96
CA THR A 153 12.12 15.74 13.31
C THR A 153 11.48 14.61 12.50
N VAL A 154 11.70 14.58 11.17
CA VAL A 154 11.21 13.49 10.31
C VAL A 154 11.80 12.15 10.71
N ILE A 155 13.09 12.10 11.03
CA ILE A 155 13.78 10.88 11.50
C ILE A 155 13.16 10.40 12.81
N ASP A 156 12.95 11.29 13.77
CA ASP A 156 12.38 10.94 15.08
C ASP A 156 10.96 10.40 14.93
N HIS A 157 10.09 11.12 14.21
CA HIS A 157 8.70 10.72 13.98
C HIS A 157 8.58 9.33 13.36
N LYS A 158 9.46 9.00 12.40
CA LYS A 158 9.41 7.72 11.70
C LYS A 158 10.16 6.62 12.41
N SER A 159 11.24 6.93 13.12
CA SER A 159 11.93 5.94 13.95
C SER A 159 11.01 5.48 15.07
N GLU A 160 10.32 6.39 15.76
CA GLU A 160 9.35 6.02 16.79
C GLU A 160 8.21 5.13 16.26
N GLU A 161 7.70 5.43 15.06
CA GLU A 161 6.61 4.70 14.44
C GLU A 161 7.03 3.33 13.90
N TRP A 162 8.18 3.25 13.23
CA TRP A 162 8.53 2.11 12.39
C TRP A 162 9.65 1.25 12.95
N LEU A 163 10.49 1.76 13.85
CA LEU A 163 11.66 1.01 14.35
C LEU A 163 11.23 -0.26 15.10
N MET A 164 10.12 -0.19 15.84
CA MET A 164 9.59 -1.32 16.61
C MET A 164 8.70 -2.26 15.78
N ASP A 165 8.36 -1.90 14.55
CA ASP A 165 7.57 -2.74 13.65
C ASP A 165 8.52 -3.52 12.72
N PRO A 166 8.57 -4.87 12.79
CA PRO A 166 9.45 -5.69 11.97
C PRO A 166 9.26 -5.51 10.46
N LYS A 167 8.05 -5.14 10.02
CA LYS A 167 7.74 -4.89 8.62
C LYS A 167 8.09 -3.47 8.22
N MET A 168 7.90 -2.49 9.10
CA MET A 168 8.07 -1.08 8.74
C MET A 168 9.50 -0.57 8.92
N SER A 169 10.28 -1.14 9.84
CA SER A 169 11.67 -0.74 10.12
C SER A 169 12.57 -0.75 8.87
N MET A 170 12.35 -1.66 7.92
CA MET A 170 13.11 -1.72 6.65
C MET A 170 12.96 -0.47 5.76
N PHE A 171 11.95 0.37 6.03
CA PHE A 171 11.70 1.61 5.28
C PHE A 171 12.39 2.83 5.89
N LEU A 172 13.09 2.69 7.02
CA LEU A 172 13.94 3.72 7.64
C LEU A 172 15.23 3.91 6.85
N ARG A 173 15.10 4.52 5.67
CA ARG A 173 16.19 4.78 4.73
C ARG A 173 16.08 6.18 4.13
N PRO A 174 17.19 6.81 3.70
CA PRO A 174 17.18 8.16 3.16
C PRO A 174 16.19 8.35 2.00
N THR A 175 16.05 7.35 1.13
CA THR A 175 15.14 7.43 -0.02
C THR A 175 13.67 7.48 0.35
N THR A 176 13.29 6.89 1.49
CA THR A 176 11.91 6.92 1.96
C THR A 176 11.68 8.20 2.76
N LEU A 177 12.57 8.50 3.71
CA LEU A 177 12.40 9.61 4.65
C LEU A 177 12.51 10.97 3.95
N PHE A 178 13.43 11.12 3.00
CA PHE A 178 13.69 12.39 2.30
C PHE A 178 13.06 12.43 0.90
N GLY A 179 12.18 11.47 0.61
CA GLY A 179 11.40 11.38 -0.62
C GLY A 179 10.28 12.43 -0.70
N THR A 180 9.31 12.21 -1.57
CA THR A 180 8.20 13.14 -1.84
C THR A 180 7.27 13.38 -0.65
N ASN A 181 7.29 12.49 0.35
CA ASN A 181 6.42 12.58 1.53
C ASN A 181 7.09 13.31 2.71
N PHE A 182 8.22 13.99 2.50
CA PHE A 182 8.99 14.64 3.57
C PHE A 182 8.14 15.59 4.41
N GLU A 183 7.44 16.52 3.77
CA GLU A 183 6.57 17.50 4.44
C GLU A 183 5.43 16.82 5.23
N ALA A 184 4.86 15.74 4.69
CA ALA A 184 3.83 14.97 5.38
C ALA A 184 4.36 14.28 6.65
N TYR A 185 5.62 13.86 6.65
CA TYR A 185 6.27 13.29 7.84
C TYR A 185 6.64 14.35 8.87
N LEU A 186 7.08 15.53 8.41
CA LEU A 186 7.40 16.67 9.27
C LEU A 186 6.16 17.16 10.02
N ASN A 187 5.03 17.30 9.32
CA ASN A 187 3.78 17.82 9.86
C ASN A 187 2.89 16.77 10.54
N ARG A 188 3.44 15.58 10.85
CA ARG A 188 2.66 14.52 11.50
C ARG A 188 2.27 14.99 12.91
N LYS A 189 0.98 14.96 13.22
CA LYS A 189 0.49 15.15 14.59
C LYS A 189 0.90 13.93 15.42
N ALA A 190 1.51 14.16 16.58
CA ALA A 190 1.78 13.11 17.55
C ALA A 190 0.46 12.36 17.82
N GLN A 191 0.41 11.09 17.39
CA GLN A 191 -0.68 10.21 17.77
C GLN A 191 -0.29 9.59 19.11
N PRO A 192 -1.18 9.55 20.11
CA PRO A 192 -0.89 8.85 21.35
C PRO A 192 -0.51 7.41 20.99
N ALA A 193 0.57 6.91 21.58
CA ALA A 193 1.05 5.56 21.34
C ALA A 193 -0.13 4.58 21.54
N HIS A 194 -0.60 3.98 20.44
CA HIS A 194 -1.78 3.10 20.45
C HIS A 194 -1.63 1.93 21.43
N ARG A 195 -0.39 1.58 21.82
CA ARG A 195 -0.10 0.57 22.83
C ARG A 195 -0.53 0.99 24.25
N ASP A 196 -0.36 2.26 24.60
CA ASP A 196 -0.65 2.74 25.95
C ASP A 196 -2.16 2.94 26.13
N TYR A 197 -2.85 3.40 25.07
CA TYR A 197 -4.30 3.55 25.06
C TYR A 197 -5.05 2.21 25.18
N GLU A 198 -4.62 1.18 24.45
CA GLU A 198 -5.24 -0.15 24.54
C GLU A 198 -4.94 -0.84 25.88
N PHE A 199 -3.74 -0.67 26.44
CA PHE A 199 -3.39 -1.24 27.74
C PHE A 199 -4.14 -0.56 28.89
N GLU A 200 -4.24 0.78 28.90
CA GLU A 200 -5.03 1.50 29.90
C GLU A 200 -6.53 1.21 29.79
N LYS A 201 -7.05 1.07 28.57
CA LYS A 201 -8.43 0.66 28.35
C LYS A 201 -8.69 -0.73 28.91
N LEU A 202 -7.78 -1.68 28.68
CA LEU A 202 -7.88 -3.05 29.19
C LEU A 202 -7.79 -3.10 30.72
N LEU A 203 -6.97 -2.24 31.34
CA LEU A 203 -6.89 -2.10 32.81
C LEU A 203 -8.19 -1.57 33.41
N LYS A 204 -8.83 -0.59 32.75
CA LYS A 204 -10.14 -0.06 33.16
C LYS A 204 -11.30 -1.03 33.00
N GLU A 205 -11.17 -2.02 32.13
CA GLU A 205 -12.20 -3.03 31.87
C GLU A 205 -12.10 -4.24 32.84
N LEU A 206 -11.05 -4.27 33.66
CA LEU A 206 -10.79 -5.29 34.69
C LEU A 206 -11.12 -4.84 36.12
N GLU A 207 -11.41 -3.56 36.34
CA GLU A 207 -11.94 -2.97 37.59
C GLU A 207 -13.48 -3.05 37.64
#